data_AF-A0A9W9PLC8-F1
#
_entry.id   AF-A0A9W9PLC8-F1
#
_cell.length_a   1.000
_cell.length_b   1.000
_cell.length_c   1.000
_cell.angle_alpha   90.00
_cell.angle_beta   90.00
_cell.angle_gamma   90.00
#
_symmetry.space_group_name_H-M   'P 1'
#
loop_
_entity.id
_entity.type
_entity.pdbx_description
1 polymer ?
#
loop_
_entity_poly.entity_id
_entity_poly.type
_entity_poly.pdbx_seq_one_letter_code
_entity_poly.pdbx_strand_id
1 'polypeptide(L)'
;MTRPLRIAVLECDTPIPPVQAKFGGYGDIFEGLLKKGLEASSSTAEIEVSKWHVVENPIYPDPNKCDALLLTGSSMVVFSSTSGRG
;
A
#
# COMPACT_ATOMS: atom_id res chain seq x y z
N MET A 1 24.21 11.42 -1.95
CA MET A 1 22.98 11.27 -1.17
C MET A 1 22.00 10.48 -2.01
N THR A 2 21.56 9.33 -1.51
CA THR A 2 20.49 8.53 -2.11
C THR A 2 19.16 9.24 -1.85
N ARG A 3 18.37 9.51 -2.89
CA ARG A 3 17.00 10.01 -2.70
C ARG A 3 16.15 8.86 -2.16
N PRO A 4 15.37 9.05 -1.07
CA PRO A 4 14.48 8.01 -0.61
C PRO A 4 13.36 7.76 -1.64
N LEU A 5 13.04 6.49 -1.85
CA LEU A 5 11.91 6.05 -2.66
C LEU A 5 10.61 6.26 -1.88
N ARG A 6 9.76 7.15 -2.38
CA ARG A 6 8.49 7.51 -1.72
C ARG A 6 7.38 6.59 -2.20
N ILE A 7 6.95 5.69 -1.35
CA ILE A 7 5.95 4.69 -1.67
C ILE A 7 4.66 5.04 -0.93
N ALA A 8 3.56 5.22 -1.65
CA ALA A 8 2.25 5.39 -1.03
C ALA A 8 1.49 4.07 -1.03
N VAL A 9 1.06 3.64 0.16
CA VAL A 9 0.23 2.46 0.36
C VAL A 9 -1.21 2.90 0.58
N LEU A 10 -2.09 2.55 -0.35
CA LEU A 10 -3.52 2.75 -0.27
C LEU A 10 -4.14 1.51 0.39
N GLU A 11 -4.56 1.66 1.64
CA GLU A 11 -5.24 0.61 2.41
C GLU A 11 -6.73 0.62 2.06
N CYS A 12 -7.11 -0.34 1.23
CA CYS A 12 -8.47 -0.56 0.73
C CYS A 12 -9.29 -1.52 1.61
N ASP A 13 -8.73 -1.99 2.73
CA ASP A 13 -9.38 -2.86 3.70
C ASP A 13 -8.65 -2.74 5.05
N THR A 14 -9.18 -3.34 6.12
CA THR A 14 -8.54 -3.39 7.43
C THR A 14 -8.22 -4.85 7.80
N PRO A 15 -7.00 -5.18 8.28
CA PRO A 15 -6.69 -6.55 8.66
C PRO A 15 -7.61 -7.03 9.79
N ILE A 16 -7.90 -8.33 9.84
CA ILE A 16 -8.66 -8.90 10.97
C ILE A 16 -7.97 -8.57 12.31
N PRO A 17 -8.72 -8.37 13.42
CA PRO A 17 -8.19 -7.90 14.70
C PRO A 17 -6.91 -8.63 15.20
N PRO A 18 -6.78 -9.97 15.12
CA PRO A 18 -5.56 -10.64 15.57
C PRO A 18 -4.33 -10.35 14.69
N VAL A 19 -4.53 -10.03 13.41
CA VAL A 19 -3.45 -9.62 12.50
C VAL A 19 -3.06 -8.18 12.77
N GLN A 20 -4.05 -7.30 12.95
CA GLN A 20 -3.80 -5.89 13.27
C GLN A 20 -3.03 -5.73 14.60
N ALA A 21 -3.41 -6.51 15.62
CA ALA A 21 -2.72 -6.51 16.92
C ALA A 21 -1.26 -7.00 16.83
N LYS A 22 -0.94 -7.87 15.87
CA LYS A 22 0.38 -8.48 15.74
C LYS A 22 1.31 -7.75 14.76
N PHE A 23 0.76 -7.15 13.71
CA PHE A 23 1.53 -6.61 12.59
C PHE A 23 1.16 -5.17 12.20
N GLY A 24 0.14 -4.56 12.83
CA GLY A 24 -0.35 -3.24 12.47
C GLY A 24 -1.31 -3.26 11.27
N GLY A 25 -1.48 -2.11 10.62
CA GLY A 25 -2.26 -1.98 9.39
C GLY A 25 -1.58 -2.69 8.21
N TYR A 26 -2.25 -2.74 7.06
CA TYR A 26 -1.63 -3.24 5.84
C TYR A 26 -0.38 -2.44 5.46
N GLY A 27 -0.40 -1.13 5.68
CA GLY A 27 0.73 -0.23 5.48
C GLY A 27 1.95 -0.66 6.30
N ASP A 28 1.78 -1.07 7.55
CA ASP A 28 2.86 -1.58 8.41
C ASP A 28 3.42 -2.92 7.89
N ILE A 29 2.52 -3.81 7.46
CA ILE A 29 2.89 -5.11 6.89
C ILE A 29 3.75 -4.92 5.63
N PHE A 30 3.27 -4.09 4.69
CA PHE A 30 3.98 -3.84 3.44
C PHE A 30 5.28 -3.06 3.65
N GLU A 31 5.32 -2.09 4.55
CA GLU A 31 6.56 -1.43 4.94
C GLU A 31 7.59 -2.43 5.47
N GLY A 32 7.17 -3.36 6.33
CA GLY A 32 8.03 -4.42 6.84
C GLY A 32 8.55 -5.36 5.75
N LEU A 33 7.71 -5.74 4.79
CA LEU A 33 8.11 -6.56 3.64
C LEU A 33 9.12 -5.85 2.74
N LEU A 34 8.89 -4.56 2.46
CA LEU A 34 9.80 -3.74 1.65
C LEU A 34 11.15 -3.58 2.33
N LYS A 35 11.18 -3.30 3.63
CA LYS A 35 12.42 -3.22 4.43
C LYS A 35 13.20 -4.53 4.38
N LYS A 36 12.54 -5.67 4.59
CA LYS A 36 13.18 -7.00 4.49
C LYS A 36 13.71 -7.30 3.09
N GLY A 37 12.99 -6.89 2.05
CA GLY A 37 13.43 -7.02 0.66
C GLY A 37 14.70 -6.22 0.37
N LEU A 38 14.80 -5.00 0.90
CA LEU A 38 16.01 -4.17 0.79
C LEU A 38 17.20 -4.80 1.50
N GLU A 39 16.99 -5.29 2.73
CA GLU A 39 18.01 -6.00 3.50
C GLU A 39 18.51 -7.24 2.75
N ALA A 40 17.61 -8.06 2.22
CA ALA A 40 17.94 -9.26 1.45
C ALA A 40 18.68 -8.93 0.14
N SER A 41 18.37 -7.79 -0.48
CA SER A 41 19.02 -7.32 -1.70
C SER A 41 20.37 -6.62 -1.45
N SER A 42 20.79 -6.45 -0.18
CA SER A 42 21.95 -5.61 0.19
C SER A 42 21.89 -4.20 -0.43
N SER A 43 20.68 -3.69 -0.65
CA SER A 43 20.48 -2.37 -1.27
C SER A 43 20.69 -1.27 -0.24
N THR A 44 21.37 -0.20 -0.63
CA THR A 44 21.51 1.02 0.17
C THR A 44 20.39 2.02 -0.08
N ALA A 45 19.35 1.63 -0.82
CA ALA A 45 18.21 2.50 -1.07
C ALA A 45 17.43 2.76 0.22
N GLU A 46 17.10 4.03 0.44
CA GLU A 46 16.19 4.44 1.50
C GLU A 46 14.75 4.40 0.97
N ILE A 47 13.80 3.93 1.78
CA ILE A 47 12.37 3.94 1.45
C ILE A 47 11.61 4.76 2.47
N GLU A 48 10.68 5.56 1.97
CA GLU A 48 9.75 6.35 2.76
C GLU A 48 8.33 5.87 2.42
N VAL A 49 7.65 5.27 3.39
CA VAL A 49 6.31 4.72 3.19
C VAL A 49 5.26 5.65 3.80
N SER A 50 4.30 6.09 2.99
CA SER A 50 3.11 6.82 3.43
C SER A 50 1.88 5.93 3.36
N LYS A 51 1.03 5.98 4.39
CA LYS A 51 -0.12 5.07 4.57
C LYS A 51 -1.40 5.88 4.43
N TRP A 52 -2.30 5.42 3.57
CA TRP A 52 -3.52 6.13 3.20
C TRP A 52 -4.71 5.19 3.33
N HIS A 53 -5.50 5.38 4.38
CA HIS A 53 -6.68 4.57 4.64
C HIS A 53 -7.88 5.09 3.84
N VAL A 54 -8.00 4.63 2.59
CA VAL A 54 -8.96 5.18 1.62
C VAL A 54 -10.42 4.79 1.87
N VAL A 55 -10.66 3.73 2.66
CA VAL A 55 -12.02 3.29 3.02
C VAL A 55 -12.69 4.23 4.02
N GLU A 56 -11.98 4.59 5.10
CA GLU A 56 -12.49 5.50 6.13
C GLU A 56 -12.42 6.96 5.70
N ASN A 57 -11.41 7.31 4.88
CA ASN A 57 -11.17 8.67 4.44
C ASN A 57 -10.69 8.67 2.98
N PRO A 58 -11.56 9.01 2.01
CA PRO A 58 -11.26 8.94 0.57
C PRO A 58 -10.34 10.08 0.11
N ILE A 59 -9.22 10.25 0.79
CA ILE A 59 -8.14 11.17 0.45
C ILE A 59 -7.01 10.34 -0.16
N TYR A 60 -6.54 10.78 -1.32
CA TYR A 60 -5.50 10.11 -2.08
C TYR A 60 -4.20 10.92 -2.06
N PRO A 61 -3.04 10.25 -2.14
CA PRO A 61 -1.75 10.92 -2.29
C PRO A 61 -1.69 11.70 -3.59
N ASP A 62 -0.97 12.83 -3.57
CA ASP A 62 -0.60 13.53 -4.79
C ASP A 62 0.38 12.65 -5.59
N PRO A 63 0.05 12.27 -6.84
CA PRO A 63 0.91 11.40 -7.65
C PRO A 63 2.29 12.00 -7.93
N ASN A 64 2.47 13.32 -7.84
CA ASN A 64 3.77 13.97 -8.02
C ASN A 64 4.68 13.83 -6.79
N LYS A 65 4.14 13.38 -5.65
CA LYS A 65 4.87 13.25 -4.38
C LYS A 65 5.29 11.82 -4.09
N CYS A 66 4.93 10.86 -4.93
CA CYS A 66 5.23 9.44 -4.74
C CYS A 66 5.94 8.89 -5.98
N ASP A 67 6.97 8.08 -5.76
CA ASP A 67 7.67 7.36 -6.83
C ASP A 67 6.95 6.05 -7.18
N ALA A 68 6.18 5.49 -6.24
CA ALA A 68 5.38 4.29 -6.44
C ALA A 68 4.06 4.32 -5.64
N LEU A 69 3.05 3.63 -6.18
CA LEU A 69 1.75 3.43 -5.54
C LEU A 69 1.51 1.93 -5.32
N LEU A 70 1.17 1.56 -4.10
CA LEU A 70 0.83 0.19 -3.71
C LEU A 70 -0.63 0.16 -3.27
N LEU A 71 -1.44 -0.64 -3.93
CA LEU A 71 -2.85 -0.82 -3.62
C LEU A 71 -3.03 -2.14 -2.87
N THR A 72 -3.56 -2.10 -1.65
CA THR A 72 -3.88 -3.35 -0.94
C THR A 72 -5.08 -4.02 -1.59
N GLY A 73 -5.14 -5.35 -1.56
CA GLY A 73 -6.30 -6.08 -2.06
C GLY A 73 -7.56 -5.62 -1.35
N SER A 74 -8.59 -5.24 -2.11
CA SER A 74 -9.92 -4.96 -1.56
C SER A 74 -10.78 -6.22 -1.68
N SER A 75 -11.60 -6.49 -0.68
CA SER A 75 -12.68 -7.49 -0.76
C SER A 75 -13.77 -7.11 -1.77
N MET A 76 -13.75 -5.88 -2.31
CA MET A 76 -14.70 -5.36 -3.30
C MET A 76 -14.15 -5.52 -4.72
N VAL A 77 -14.15 -6.74 -5.25
CA VAL A 77 -14.16 -6.92 -6.72
C VAL A 77 -15.53 -6.49 -7.23
N VAL A 78 -15.61 -5.29 -7.82
CA VAL A 78 -16.73 -4.90 -8.70
C VAL A 78 -16.25 -4.84 -10.14
N PHE A 79 -15.76 -5.97 -10.65
CA PHE A 79 -15.80 -6.19 -12.10
C PHE A 79 -17.25 -6.52 -12.48
N SER A 80 -18.05 -5.50 -12.76
CA SER A 80 -19.30 -5.69 -13.50
C SER A 80 -18.97 -5.57 -14.98
N SER A 81 -18.75 -6.71 -15.65
CA SER A 81 -18.85 -6.72 -17.11
C SER A 81 -20.30 -6.43 -17.43
N THR A 82 -20.61 -5.17 -17.75
CA THR A 82 -21.87 -4.85 -18.40
C THR A 82 -21.73 -5.39 -19.81
N SER A 83 -22.06 -6.67 -19.99
CA SER A 83 -22.36 -7.20 -21.30
C SER A 83 -23.60 -6.47 -21.78
N GLY A 84 -23.41 -5.38 -22.52
CA GLY A 84 -24.44 -4.81 -23.36
C GLY A 84 -24.81 -5.89 -24.39
N ARG A 85 -25.87 -6.66 -24.10
CA ARG A 85 -26.59 -7.37 -25.15
C ARG A 85 -27.36 -6.32 -25.93
N GLY A 86 -27.10 -6.27 -27.23
CA GLY A 86 -27.86 -5.47 -28.18
C GLY A 86 -29.28 -5.97 -28.38
#